data_AF-A0A7S2B9H1-F1
#
_entry.id   AF-A0A7S2B9H1-F1
#
_cell.length_a   1.000
_cell.length_b   1.000
_cell.length_c   1.000
_cell.angle_alpha   90.00
_cell.angle_beta   90.00
_cell.angle_gamma   90.00
#
_symmetry.space_group_name_H-M   'P 1'
#
loop_
_entity.id
_entity.type
_entity.pdbx_description
1 polymer ?
#
loop_
_entity_poly.entity_id
_entity_poly.type
_entity_poly.pdbx_seq_one_letter_code
_entity_poly.pdbx_strand_id
1 'polypeptide(L)'
;RLSLPDAASASGSKTMSVMLGSLCAFLRCAFDTPAVRTAKVDSLQLAVIIPKEVAGPALKDVWQHIAELLPGLLAAADASYEEANAPIVPTLVLQHIVEANDDDTRNAIKEYVFAGYLDAELDPTDPYRPAGQPKGFDPNNALPPDAPLRIRLIKGLTSTNYNLKRVIGDLLYGLCSDNAEEFVRLTGLGSAAGVLQEKDLLGAFQHLGTTQTIDAS
;
A
#
# COMPACT_ATOMS: atom_id res chain seq x y z
N ARG A 1 6.55 -51.58 -10.19
CA ARG A 1 6.78 -50.28 -9.51
C ARG A 1 8.06 -49.70 -10.08
N LEU A 2 7.94 -48.79 -11.05
CA LEU A 2 9.05 -48.06 -11.64
C LEU A 2 9.24 -46.77 -10.84
N SER A 3 10.39 -46.64 -10.20
CA SER A 3 10.81 -45.42 -9.49
C SER A 3 11.37 -44.44 -10.52
N LEU A 4 10.77 -43.26 -10.65
CA LEU A 4 11.34 -42.12 -11.38
C LEU A 4 12.32 -41.36 -10.48
N PRO A 5 13.46 -40.86 -10.99
CA PRO A 5 14.44 -40.15 -10.18
C PRO A 5 14.09 -38.66 -9.97
N ASP A 6 14.17 -38.22 -8.71
CA ASP A 6 14.08 -36.84 -8.20
C ASP A 6 15.28 -35.97 -8.63
N ALA A 7 15.41 -35.63 -9.91
CA ALA A 7 16.52 -34.79 -10.41
C ALA A 7 16.11 -33.37 -10.85
N ALA A 8 14.82 -33.02 -10.83
CA ALA A 8 14.33 -31.76 -11.41
C ALA A 8 14.27 -30.56 -10.43
N SER A 9 14.34 -30.75 -9.10
CA SER A 9 14.09 -29.64 -8.16
C SER A 9 15.30 -28.74 -7.89
N ALA A 10 16.53 -29.26 -8.00
CA ALA A 10 17.75 -28.51 -7.63
C ALA A 10 18.22 -27.49 -8.69
N SER A 11 17.90 -27.72 -9.98
CA SER A 11 18.31 -26.85 -11.10
C SER A 11 17.42 -25.60 -11.23
N GLY A 12 16.11 -25.75 -10.97
CA GLY A 12 15.15 -24.65 -11.00
C GLY A 12 15.42 -23.60 -9.91
N SER A 13 15.80 -24.05 -8.71
CA SER A 13 16.09 -23.18 -7.56
C SER A 13 17.30 -22.26 -7.80
N LYS A 14 18.40 -22.78 -8.36
CA LYS A 14 19.60 -21.97 -8.65
C LYS A 14 19.35 -20.94 -9.74
N THR A 15 18.64 -21.31 -10.79
CA THR A 15 18.33 -20.40 -11.91
C THR A 15 17.43 -19.26 -11.45
N MET A 16 16.43 -19.56 -10.63
CA MET A 16 15.51 -18.56 -10.07
C MET A 16 16.24 -17.60 -9.12
N SER A 17 17.14 -18.11 -8.27
CA SER A 17 17.96 -17.29 -7.38
C SER A 17 18.87 -16.30 -8.14
N VAL A 18 19.48 -16.73 -9.25
CA VAL A 18 20.31 -15.85 -10.11
C VAL A 18 19.47 -14.78 -10.82
N MET A 19 18.28 -15.12 -11.32
CA MET A 19 17.37 -14.13 -11.89
C MET A 19 16.93 -13.09 -10.86
N LEU A 20 16.64 -13.51 -9.63
CA LEU A 20 16.21 -12.60 -8.56
C LEU A 20 17.32 -11.66 -8.11
N GLY A 21 18.54 -12.18 -7.90
CA GLY A 21 19.70 -11.33 -7.62
C GLY A 21 19.94 -10.30 -8.72
N SER A 22 19.75 -10.70 -9.98
CA SER A 22 19.87 -9.82 -11.14
C SER A 22 18.76 -8.76 -11.19
N LEU A 23 17.52 -9.13 -10.85
CA LEU A 23 16.38 -8.20 -10.77
C LEU A 23 16.59 -7.16 -9.66
N CYS A 24 17.04 -7.55 -8.48
CA CYS A 24 17.33 -6.62 -7.39
C CYS A 24 18.44 -5.64 -7.75
N ALA A 25 19.54 -6.14 -8.33
CA ALA A 25 20.63 -5.30 -8.78
C ALA A 25 20.19 -4.34 -9.89
N PHE A 26 19.40 -4.83 -10.84
CA PHE A 26 18.80 -4.01 -11.91
C PHE A 26 17.93 -2.91 -11.33
N LEU A 27 17.04 -3.23 -10.39
CA LEU A 27 16.16 -2.24 -9.77
C LEU A 27 16.95 -1.22 -8.96
N ARG A 28 17.89 -1.63 -8.10
CA ARG A 28 18.76 -0.68 -7.37
C ARG A 28 19.44 0.28 -8.33
N CYS A 29 20.06 -0.24 -9.40
CA CYS A 29 20.69 0.58 -10.43
C CYS A 29 19.69 1.53 -11.13
N ALA A 30 18.48 1.06 -11.45
CA ALA A 30 17.43 1.89 -12.05
C ALA A 30 16.95 3.00 -11.11
N PHE A 31 16.95 2.78 -9.79
CA PHE A 31 16.56 3.76 -8.79
C PHE A 31 17.67 4.76 -8.45
N ASP A 32 18.93 4.31 -8.43
CA ASP A 32 20.13 5.11 -8.17
C ASP A 32 20.51 6.01 -9.37
N THR A 33 20.08 5.65 -10.57
CA THR A 33 20.26 6.50 -11.75
C THR A 33 19.27 7.66 -11.74
N PRO A 34 19.66 8.84 -12.29
CA PRO A 34 18.77 10.00 -12.47
C PRO A 34 17.75 9.77 -13.60
N ALA A 35 17.31 8.53 -13.79
CA ALA A 35 16.35 8.13 -14.80
C ALA A 35 15.01 8.86 -14.63
N VAL A 36 14.37 9.17 -15.76
CA VAL A 36 13.04 9.78 -15.80
C VAL A 36 12.03 8.84 -15.12
N ARG A 37 11.07 9.42 -14.40
CA ARG A 37 10.04 8.73 -13.61
C ARG A 37 9.45 7.49 -14.30
N THR A 38 9.12 7.59 -15.58
CA THR A 38 8.54 6.49 -16.39
C THR A 38 9.45 5.26 -16.44
N ALA A 39 10.76 5.44 -16.62
CA ALA A 39 11.72 4.34 -16.69
C ALA A 39 11.82 3.57 -15.36
N LYS A 40 11.67 4.27 -14.22
CA LYS A 40 11.63 3.64 -12.90
C LYS A 40 10.36 2.81 -12.72
N VAL A 41 9.21 3.30 -13.20
CA VAL A 41 7.94 2.55 -13.18
C VAL A 41 7.99 1.33 -14.09
N ASP A 42 8.52 1.47 -15.31
CA ASP A 42 8.63 0.36 -16.27
C ASP A 42 9.53 -0.76 -15.73
N SER A 43 10.60 -0.40 -15.03
CA SER A 43 11.50 -1.35 -14.39
C SER A 43 10.79 -2.22 -13.34
N LEU A 44 9.76 -1.68 -12.68
CA LEU A 44 8.97 -2.39 -11.66
C LEU A 44 7.94 -3.38 -12.24
N GLN A 45 7.59 -3.29 -13.53
CA GLN A 45 6.58 -4.18 -14.12
C GLN A 45 6.97 -5.66 -14.01
N LEU A 46 8.27 -5.95 -14.11
CA LEU A 46 8.80 -7.31 -13.95
C LEU A 46 8.55 -7.88 -12.54
N ALA A 47 8.55 -7.03 -11.52
CA ALA A 47 8.30 -7.44 -10.13
C ALA A 47 6.83 -7.82 -9.87
N VAL A 48 5.90 -7.40 -10.72
CA VAL A 48 4.47 -7.73 -10.61
C VAL A 48 4.15 -9.08 -11.25
N ILE A 49 4.95 -9.52 -12.23
CA ILE A 49 4.76 -10.79 -12.93
C ILE A 49 5.30 -11.97 -12.11
N ILE A 50 6.30 -11.73 -11.26
CA ILE A 50 6.90 -12.74 -10.40
C ILE A 50 6.01 -12.95 -9.17
N PRO A 51 5.77 -14.20 -8.72
CA PRO A 51 5.04 -14.48 -7.49
C PRO A 51 5.56 -13.66 -6.31
N LYS A 52 4.66 -13.10 -5.50
CA LYS A 52 5.03 -12.19 -4.40
C LYS A 52 5.94 -12.84 -3.36
N GLU A 53 5.78 -14.14 -3.12
CA GLU A 53 6.60 -14.94 -2.20
C GLU A 53 8.07 -14.99 -2.63
N VAL A 54 8.31 -14.70 -3.92
CA VAL A 54 9.62 -14.70 -4.54
C VAL A 54 10.13 -13.27 -4.74
N ALA A 55 9.29 -12.37 -5.26
CA ALA A 55 9.65 -10.99 -5.52
C ALA A 55 9.83 -10.18 -4.23
N GLY A 56 8.91 -10.29 -3.28
CA GLY A 56 8.89 -9.46 -2.07
C GLY A 56 10.19 -9.54 -1.24
N PRO A 57 10.71 -10.73 -0.90
CA PRO A 57 11.96 -10.86 -0.16
C PRO A 57 13.17 -10.26 -0.88
N ALA A 58 13.17 -10.37 -2.21
CA ALA A 58 14.22 -9.83 -3.05
C ALA A 58 14.19 -8.28 -3.05
N LEU A 59 12.99 -7.70 -2.99
CA LEU A 59 12.75 -6.26 -3.10
C LEU A 59 12.76 -5.50 -1.78
N LYS A 60 12.94 -6.19 -0.64
CA LYS A 60 12.88 -5.55 0.68
C LYS A 60 13.83 -4.36 0.80
N ASP A 61 15.05 -4.44 0.25
CA ASP A 61 16.03 -3.34 0.41
C ASP A 61 15.75 -2.12 -0.48
N VAL A 62 14.75 -2.18 -1.37
CA VAL A 62 14.41 -1.08 -2.30
C VAL A 62 13.04 -0.45 -2.01
N TRP A 63 12.35 -0.87 -0.94
CA TRP A 63 11.00 -0.37 -0.63
C TRP A 63 10.97 1.14 -0.44
N GLN A 64 12.02 1.73 0.14
CA GLN A 64 12.11 3.19 0.40
C GLN A 64 12.04 3.97 -0.91
N HIS A 65 12.82 3.56 -1.91
CA HIS A 65 12.81 4.21 -3.22
C HIS A 65 11.46 4.10 -3.91
N ILE A 66 10.77 2.96 -3.76
CA ILE A 66 9.41 2.78 -4.28
C ILE A 66 8.44 3.74 -3.58
N ALA A 67 8.54 3.84 -2.25
CA ALA A 67 7.70 4.72 -1.44
C ALA A 67 7.96 6.22 -1.74
N GLU A 68 9.19 6.60 -2.07
CA GLU A 68 9.56 7.96 -2.49
C GLU A 68 8.97 8.36 -3.85
N LEU A 69 8.72 7.41 -4.75
CA LEU A 69 8.08 7.69 -6.05
C LEU A 69 6.57 7.96 -5.93
N LEU A 70 5.91 7.31 -4.96
CA LEU A 70 4.45 7.28 -4.87
C LEU A 70 3.79 8.67 -4.76
N PRO A 71 4.28 9.64 -3.95
CA PRO A 71 3.62 10.93 -3.83
C PRO A 71 3.47 11.65 -5.17
N GLY A 72 4.51 11.64 -6.00
CA GLY A 72 4.49 12.27 -7.32
C GLY A 72 3.59 11.54 -8.32
N LEU A 73 3.51 10.22 -8.25
CA LEU A 73 2.64 9.40 -9.10
C LEU A 73 1.16 9.53 -8.72
N LEU A 74 0.86 9.59 -7.43
CA LEU A 74 -0.50 9.81 -6.93
C LEU A 74 -0.98 11.23 -7.27
N ALA A 75 -0.12 12.24 -7.14
CA ALA A 75 -0.45 13.61 -7.56
C ALA A 75 -0.74 13.70 -9.07
N ALA A 76 0.04 13.00 -9.89
CA ALA A 76 -0.14 12.88 -11.33
C ALA A 76 -1.48 12.21 -11.69
N ALA A 77 -1.79 11.08 -11.05
CA ALA A 77 -3.03 10.34 -11.27
C ALA A 77 -4.29 11.14 -10.93
N ASP A 78 -4.23 12.00 -9.90
CA ASP A 78 -5.33 12.91 -9.54
C ASP A 78 -5.51 14.04 -10.57
N ALA A 79 -4.43 14.45 -11.26
CA ALA A 79 -4.43 15.58 -12.18
C ALA A 79 -4.72 15.19 -13.64
N SER A 80 -4.43 13.95 -14.04
CA SER A 80 -4.49 13.51 -15.43
C SER A 80 -5.04 12.09 -15.58
N TYR A 81 -6.03 11.93 -16.46
CA TYR A 81 -6.55 10.61 -16.86
C TYR A 81 -5.50 9.73 -17.54
N GLU A 82 -4.54 10.32 -18.24
CA GLU A 82 -3.46 9.57 -18.90
C GLU A 82 -2.51 8.94 -17.87
N GLU A 83 -2.35 9.59 -16.71
CA GLU A 83 -1.48 9.13 -15.62
C GLU A 83 -2.25 8.38 -14.52
N ALA A 84 -3.56 8.18 -14.69
CA ALA A 84 -4.44 7.60 -13.67
C ALA A 84 -4.01 6.20 -13.17
N ASN A 85 -3.24 5.47 -13.98
CA ASN A 85 -2.73 4.12 -13.66
C ASN A 85 -1.26 4.10 -13.24
N ALA A 86 -0.53 5.21 -13.37
CA ALA A 86 0.90 5.29 -13.06
C ALA A 86 1.27 4.83 -11.63
N PRO A 87 0.47 5.10 -10.57
CA PRO A 87 0.79 4.64 -9.22
C PRO A 87 0.48 3.14 -8.97
N ILE A 88 -0.28 2.47 -9.83
CA ILE A 88 -0.76 1.09 -9.57
C ILE A 88 0.43 0.12 -9.42
N VAL A 89 1.35 0.11 -10.39
CA VAL A 89 2.49 -0.82 -10.39
C VAL A 89 3.39 -0.63 -9.15
N PRO A 90 3.85 0.58 -8.81
CA PRO A 90 4.64 0.79 -7.60
C PRO A 90 3.89 0.43 -6.31
N THR A 91 2.58 0.70 -6.25
CA THR A 91 1.76 0.34 -5.07
C THR A 91 1.63 -1.18 -4.93
N LEU A 92 1.41 -1.91 -6.03
CA LEU A 92 1.39 -3.38 -6.06
C LEU A 92 2.72 -3.98 -5.62
N VAL A 93 3.85 -3.43 -6.07
CA VAL A 93 5.16 -3.93 -5.65
C VAL A 93 5.37 -3.70 -4.16
N LEU A 94 4.98 -2.54 -3.63
CA LEU A 94 5.07 -2.27 -2.20
C LEU A 94 4.14 -3.22 -1.40
N GLN A 95 2.94 -3.51 -1.91
CA GLN A 95 2.04 -4.52 -1.34
C GLN A 95 2.71 -5.91 -1.31
N HIS A 96 3.34 -6.35 -2.42
CA HIS A 96 4.06 -7.63 -2.45
C HIS A 96 5.18 -7.69 -1.42
N ILE A 97 5.91 -6.58 -1.21
CA ILE A 97 6.95 -6.50 -0.17
C ILE A 97 6.31 -6.67 1.22
N VAL A 98 5.21 -5.97 1.49
CA VAL A 98 4.51 -6.05 2.78
C VAL A 98 3.97 -7.45 3.07
N GLU A 99 3.38 -8.12 2.07
CA GLU A 99 2.75 -9.42 2.25
C GLU A 99 3.73 -10.60 2.32
N ALA A 100 4.93 -10.46 1.74
CA ALA A 100 5.87 -11.57 1.61
C ALA A 100 7.10 -11.48 2.54
N ASN A 101 7.23 -10.40 3.32
CA ASN A 101 8.33 -10.23 4.27
C ASN A 101 7.87 -10.34 5.72
N ASP A 102 8.85 -10.36 6.62
CA ASP A 102 8.67 -10.33 8.06
C ASP A 102 8.01 -9.05 8.59
N ASP A 103 7.60 -9.12 9.85
CA ASP A 103 6.97 -8.04 10.59
C ASP A 103 7.86 -6.80 10.70
N ASP A 104 9.19 -6.96 10.75
CA ASP A 104 10.13 -5.84 10.86
C ASP A 104 10.10 -4.98 9.59
N THR A 105 10.15 -5.62 8.41
CA THR A 105 10.06 -4.93 7.12
C THR A 105 8.72 -4.19 6.98
N ARG A 106 7.63 -4.87 7.34
CA ARG A 106 6.29 -4.28 7.30
C ARG A 106 6.16 -3.09 8.24
N ASN A 107 6.64 -3.22 9.47
CA ASN A 107 6.62 -2.16 10.47
C ASN A 107 7.47 -0.97 10.03
N ALA A 108 8.64 -1.19 9.43
CA ALA A 108 9.46 -0.11 8.88
C ALA A 108 8.74 0.68 7.77
N ILE A 109 8.04 0.00 6.86
CA ILE A 109 7.23 0.65 5.83
C ILE A 109 6.06 1.42 6.47
N LYS A 110 5.38 0.82 7.46
CA LYS A 110 4.27 1.43 8.19
C LYS A 110 4.71 2.69 8.93
N GLU A 111 5.83 2.63 9.65
CA GLU A 111 6.45 3.77 10.33
C GLU A 111 6.78 4.90 9.37
N TYR A 112 7.29 4.58 8.18
CA TYR A 112 7.57 5.57 7.15
C TYR A 112 6.30 6.21 6.60
N VAL A 113 5.29 5.40 6.26
CA VAL A 113 4.02 5.89 5.71
C VAL A 113 3.30 6.76 6.75
N PHE A 114 3.12 6.26 7.97
CA PHE A 114 2.34 6.88 9.04
C PHE A 114 3.21 7.66 10.04
N ALA A 115 4.39 8.12 9.64
CA ALA A 115 5.33 8.84 10.50
C ALA A 115 4.64 9.96 11.28
N GLY A 116 4.72 9.89 12.62
CA GLY A 116 4.11 10.85 13.54
C GLY A 116 2.62 10.63 13.87
N TYR A 117 2.00 9.54 13.39
CA TYR A 117 0.58 9.25 13.60
C TYR A 117 0.30 7.82 14.07
N LEU A 118 1.35 7.01 14.31
CA LEU A 118 1.19 5.63 14.78
C LEU A 118 0.52 5.55 16.14
N ASP A 119 0.70 6.54 17.01
CA ASP A 119 0.08 6.62 18.34
C ASP A 119 -1.23 7.41 18.35
N ALA A 120 -1.73 7.85 17.18
CA ALA A 120 -2.98 8.60 17.12
C ALA A 120 -4.17 7.71 17.50
N GLU A 121 -4.98 8.19 18.44
CA GLU A 121 -6.22 7.52 18.83
C GLU A 121 -7.36 7.89 17.89
N LEU A 122 -8.32 6.96 17.72
CA LEU A 122 -9.55 7.23 17.01
C LEU A 122 -10.43 8.15 17.85
N ASP A 123 -10.88 9.27 17.28
CA ASP A 123 -11.83 10.15 17.94
C ASP A 123 -13.24 9.52 17.88
N PRO A 124 -13.82 9.09 19.02
CA PRO A 124 -15.13 8.44 19.01
C PRO A 124 -16.26 9.39 18.61
N THR A 125 -16.04 10.71 18.68
CA THR A 125 -17.03 11.72 18.26
C THR A 125 -16.99 11.99 16.76
N ASP A 126 -15.90 11.62 16.09
CA ASP A 126 -15.67 11.76 14.65
C ASP A 126 -14.84 10.57 14.12
N PRO A 127 -15.39 9.33 14.16
CA PRO A 127 -14.64 8.12 13.80
C PRO A 127 -14.37 8.02 12.30
N TYR A 128 -15.01 8.87 11.50
CA TYR A 128 -14.83 8.92 10.04
C TYR A 128 -13.55 9.63 9.63
N ARG A 129 -13.00 10.46 10.52
CA ARG A 129 -11.84 11.30 10.25
C ARG A 129 -10.54 10.51 10.37
N PRO A 130 -9.62 10.61 9.39
CA PRO A 130 -8.30 9.98 9.50
C PRO A 130 -7.46 10.58 10.62
N ALA A 131 -6.50 9.78 11.12
CA ALA A 131 -5.58 10.19 12.16
C ALA A 131 -4.86 11.50 11.82
N GLY A 132 -4.92 12.46 12.76
CA GLY A 132 -4.19 13.73 12.64
C GLY A 132 -4.75 14.73 11.63
N GLN A 133 -5.95 14.52 11.11
CA GLN A 133 -6.63 15.49 10.25
C GLN A 133 -7.50 16.47 11.05
N PRO A 134 -7.71 17.70 10.55
CA PRO A 134 -8.62 18.65 11.18
C PRO A 134 -10.08 18.18 11.09
N LYS A 135 -10.94 18.64 12.00
CA LYS A 135 -12.38 18.39 11.95
C LYS A 135 -12.95 18.89 10.63
N GLY A 136 -13.81 18.09 9.98
CA GLY A 136 -14.36 18.40 8.66
C GLY A 136 -13.41 18.16 7.48
N PHE A 137 -12.33 17.38 7.70
CA PHE A 137 -11.48 16.91 6.61
C PHE A 137 -12.30 16.10 5.60
N ASP A 138 -12.23 16.51 4.33
CA ASP A 138 -12.82 15.77 3.21
C ASP A 138 -11.68 15.18 2.35
N PRO A 139 -11.53 13.84 2.29
CA PRO A 139 -10.50 13.20 1.47
C PRO A 139 -10.66 13.49 -0.03
N ASN A 140 -11.84 13.93 -0.48
CA ASN A 140 -12.08 14.23 -1.89
C ASN A 140 -11.50 15.59 -2.31
N ASN A 141 -11.21 16.48 -1.36
CA ASN A 141 -10.58 17.77 -1.66
C ASN A 141 -9.20 17.60 -2.30
N ALA A 142 -8.83 18.52 -3.19
CA ALA A 142 -7.50 18.54 -3.78
C ALA A 142 -6.43 18.67 -2.69
N LEU A 143 -5.41 17.82 -2.74
CA LEU A 143 -4.30 17.86 -1.80
C LEU A 143 -3.22 18.82 -2.29
N PRO A 144 -2.50 19.50 -1.38
CA PRO A 144 -1.37 20.32 -1.78
C PRO A 144 -0.25 19.45 -2.39
N PRO A 145 0.63 20.02 -3.25
CA PRO A 145 1.71 19.27 -3.91
C PRO A 145 2.66 18.54 -2.95
N ASP A 146 2.87 19.09 -1.76
CA ASP A 146 3.72 18.57 -0.70
C ASP A 146 2.98 17.68 0.32
N ALA A 147 1.72 17.32 0.04
CA ALA A 147 0.96 16.43 0.91
C ALA A 147 1.72 15.13 1.20
N PRO A 148 1.84 14.72 2.48
CA PRO A 148 2.53 13.49 2.87
C PRO A 148 1.94 12.24 2.21
N LEU A 149 2.76 11.20 2.04
CA LEU A 149 2.37 9.93 1.42
C LEU A 149 1.10 9.34 2.07
N ARG A 150 0.99 9.32 3.40
CA ARG A 150 -0.21 8.80 4.09
C ARG A 150 -1.52 9.40 3.58
N ILE A 151 -1.56 10.73 3.41
CA ILE A 151 -2.81 11.42 3.06
C ILE A 151 -3.15 11.17 1.60
N ARG A 152 -2.14 11.05 0.73
CA ARG A 152 -2.33 10.64 -0.66
C ARG A 152 -2.86 9.21 -0.77
N LEU A 153 -2.34 8.30 0.04
CA LEU A 153 -2.85 6.92 0.10
C LEU A 153 -4.28 6.88 0.67
N ILE A 154 -4.58 7.60 1.76
CA ILE A 154 -5.92 7.68 2.33
C ILE A 154 -6.93 8.27 1.33
N LYS A 155 -6.57 9.33 0.59
CA LYS A 155 -7.37 9.85 -0.52
C LYS A 155 -7.56 8.80 -1.63
N GLY A 156 -6.52 8.02 -1.92
CA GLY A 156 -6.60 6.91 -2.87
C GLY A 156 -7.68 5.87 -2.57
N LEU A 157 -8.07 5.70 -1.30
CA LEU A 157 -9.19 4.85 -0.89
C LEU A 157 -10.55 5.34 -1.40
N THR A 158 -10.66 6.62 -1.76
CA THR A 158 -11.86 7.22 -2.36
C THR A 158 -11.70 7.50 -3.86
N SER A 159 -10.63 6.99 -4.49
CA SER A 159 -10.40 7.12 -5.92
C SER A 159 -11.54 6.49 -6.75
N THR A 160 -11.87 7.13 -7.88
CA THR A 160 -12.80 6.59 -8.88
C THR A 160 -12.17 5.47 -9.71
N ASN A 161 -10.84 5.38 -9.74
CA ASN A 161 -10.13 4.25 -10.34
C ASN A 161 -10.18 3.05 -9.39
N TYR A 162 -11.06 2.10 -9.67
CA TYR A 162 -11.27 0.90 -8.85
C TYR A 162 -9.98 0.11 -8.60
N ASN A 163 -9.13 -0.06 -9.62
CA ASN A 163 -7.89 -0.82 -9.48
C ASN A 163 -6.92 -0.13 -8.52
N LEU A 164 -6.78 1.19 -8.64
CA LEU A 164 -5.95 1.97 -7.73
C LEU A 164 -6.49 1.93 -6.30
N LYS A 165 -7.79 2.16 -6.13
CA LYS A 165 -8.48 2.08 -4.84
C LYS A 165 -8.24 0.73 -4.14
N ARG A 166 -8.43 -0.38 -4.86
CA ARG A 166 -8.25 -1.73 -4.32
C ARG A 166 -6.82 -1.99 -3.88
N VAL A 167 -5.84 -1.69 -4.73
CA VAL A 167 -4.42 -1.93 -4.45
C VAL A 167 -3.94 -1.08 -3.26
N ILE A 168 -4.37 0.18 -3.16
CA ILE A 168 -4.08 1.03 -2.00
C ILE A 168 -4.73 0.46 -0.74
N GLY A 169 -5.98 0.02 -0.85
CA GLY A 169 -6.70 -0.62 0.26
C GLY A 169 -5.98 -1.84 0.80
N ASP A 170 -5.58 -2.76 -0.08
CA ASP A 170 -4.86 -3.97 0.30
C ASP A 170 -3.47 -3.64 0.87
N LEU A 171 -2.74 -2.68 0.30
CA LEU A 171 -1.47 -2.22 0.87
C LEU A 171 -1.65 -1.68 2.30
N LEU A 172 -2.56 -0.73 2.50
CA LEU A 172 -2.74 -0.08 3.81
C LEU A 172 -3.28 -1.06 4.87
N TYR A 173 -4.17 -1.98 4.47
CA TYR A 173 -4.68 -3.03 5.36
C TYR A 173 -3.57 -4.02 5.72
N GLY A 174 -2.76 -4.43 4.74
CA GLY A 174 -1.59 -5.27 4.93
C GLY A 174 -0.60 -4.62 5.90
N LEU A 175 -0.30 -3.32 5.76
CA LEU A 175 0.55 -2.58 6.71
C LEU A 175 0.02 -2.59 8.14
N CYS A 176 -1.28 -2.76 8.34
CA CYS A 176 -1.91 -2.91 9.65
C CYS A 176 -1.94 -4.37 10.12
N SER A 177 -1.15 -5.26 9.52
CA SER A 177 -1.13 -6.70 9.81
C SER A 177 -2.54 -7.31 9.75
N ASP A 178 -3.34 -6.88 8.77
CA ASP A 178 -4.74 -7.29 8.61
C ASP A 178 -5.63 -7.01 9.84
N ASN A 179 -5.27 -6.00 10.65
CA ASN A 179 -6.07 -5.54 11.79
C ASN A 179 -7.00 -4.39 11.36
N ALA A 180 -8.30 -4.67 11.35
CA ALA A 180 -9.31 -3.69 10.95
C ALA A 180 -9.43 -2.49 11.90
N GLU A 181 -9.28 -2.69 13.21
CA GLU A 181 -9.35 -1.59 14.19
C GLU A 181 -8.20 -0.62 14.00
N GLU A 182 -6.98 -1.15 13.82
CA GLU A 182 -5.81 -0.33 13.54
C GLU A 182 -5.92 0.38 12.18
N PHE A 183 -6.41 -0.32 11.16
CA PHE A 183 -6.66 0.27 9.85
C PHE A 183 -7.64 1.45 9.93
N VAL A 184 -8.76 1.29 10.65
CA VAL A 184 -9.75 2.36 10.89
C VAL A 184 -9.13 3.50 11.69
N ARG A 185 -8.36 3.19 12.74
CA ARG A 185 -7.70 4.19 13.58
C ARG A 185 -6.78 5.09 12.76
N LEU A 186 -6.00 4.53 11.84
CA LEU A 186 -5.05 5.28 11.02
C LEU A 186 -5.70 5.99 9.83
N THR A 187 -6.70 5.38 9.19
CA THR A 187 -7.27 5.87 7.93
C THR A 187 -8.63 6.56 8.05
N GLY A 188 -9.31 6.43 9.20
CA GLY A 188 -10.67 6.89 9.41
C GLY A 188 -11.71 5.94 8.82
N LEU A 189 -12.83 5.74 9.52
CA LEU A 189 -13.88 4.81 9.10
C LEU A 189 -14.48 5.18 7.74
N GLY A 190 -14.55 6.48 7.40
CA GLY A 190 -15.12 6.94 6.14
C GLY A 190 -14.34 6.44 4.93
N SER A 191 -13.02 6.59 4.95
CA SER A 191 -12.13 6.09 3.89
C SER A 191 -11.97 4.56 3.94
N ALA A 192 -11.95 3.97 5.14
CA ALA A 192 -11.80 2.53 5.33
C ALA A 192 -13.02 1.71 4.90
N ALA A 193 -14.23 2.29 4.94
CA ALA A 193 -15.49 1.57 4.79
C ALA A 193 -15.57 0.70 3.53
N GLY A 194 -15.06 1.19 2.40
CA GLY A 194 -15.05 0.44 1.15
C GLY A 194 -14.24 -0.85 1.25
N VAL A 195 -13.03 -0.77 1.79
CA VAL A 195 -12.13 -1.93 1.97
C VAL A 195 -12.71 -2.91 2.99
N LEU A 196 -13.27 -2.39 4.10
CA LEU A 196 -13.90 -3.21 5.13
C LEU A 196 -15.16 -3.93 4.63
N GLN A 197 -15.94 -3.30 3.75
CA GLN A 197 -17.10 -3.91 3.13
C GLN A 197 -16.69 -5.06 2.20
N GLU A 198 -15.64 -4.89 1.41
CA GLU A 198 -15.10 -5.93 0.52
C GLU A 198 -14.53 -7.14 1.29
N LYS A 199 -14.09 -6.92 2.54
CA LYS A 199 -13.56 -7.97 3.42
C LYS A 199 -14.61 -8.53 4.42
N ASP A 200 -15.88 -8.14 4.31
CA ASP A 200 -16.96 -8.51 5.23
C ASP A 200 -16.74 -8.11 6.71
N LEU A 201 -15.94 -7.07 6.96
CA LEU A 201 -15.57 -6.60 8.31
C LEU A 201 -16.32 -5.34 8.75
N LEU A 202 -17.04 -4.66 7.84
CA LEU A 202 -17.69 -3.38 8.14
C LEU A 202 -18.73 -3.48 9.27
N GLY A 203 -19.38 -4.64 9.41
CA GLY A 203 -20.36 -4.89 10.47
C GLY A 203 -19.83 -4.64 11.89
N ALA A 204 -18.53 -4.88 12.11
CA ALA A 204 -17.90 -4.67 13.40
C ALA A 204 -17.88 -3.19 13.84
N PHE A 205 -17.96 -2.24 12.91
CA PHE A 205 -17.81 -0.80 13.19
C PHE A 205 -19.12 -0.01 13.15
N GLN A 206 -20.26 -0.67 12.93
CA GLN A 206 -21.58 -0.01 12.84
C GLN A 206 -21.98 0.73 14.13
N HIS A 207 -21.43 0.34 15.27
CA HIS A 207 -21.69 0.95 16.57
C HIS A 207 -20.96 2.28 16.79
N LEU A 208 -19.92 2.59 16.01
CA LEU A 208 -19.17 3.84 16.14
C LEU A 208 -19.96 5.07 15.62
N GLY A 209 -20.97 4.85 14.76
CA GLY A 209 -21.83 5.92 14.23
C GLY A 209 -23.09 6.21 15.05
N THR A 210 -23.45 5.37 16.02
CA THR A 210 -24.73 5.45 16.74
C THR A 210 -24.69 6.21 18.07
N THR A 211 -23.51 6.60 18.58
CA THR A 211 -23.42 7.31 19.87
C THR A 211 -23.90 8.78 19.79
N GLN A 212 -24.13 9.34 18.59
CA GLN A 212 -24.56 10.74 18.44
C GLN A 212 -26.06 11.00 18.63
N THR A 213 -26.93 9.99 18.76
CA THR A 213 -28.40 10.20 18.75
C THR A 213 -29.11 10.11 20.10
N ILE A 214 -28.42 9.86 21.22
CA ILE A 214 -29.10 9.64 22.52
C ILE A 214 -29.04 10.86 23.47
N ASP A 215 -28.11 11.81 23.28
CA ASP A 215 -27.94 12.95 24.21
C ASP A 215 -28.54 14.28 23.71
N ALA A 216 -29.58 14.23 22.86
CA ALA A 216 -30.36 15.41 22.48
C ALA A 216 -31.86 15.14 22.67
N SER A 217 -32.31 15.08 23.92
CA SER A 217 -33.72 15.08 24.33
C SER A 217 -33.91 15.87 25.60
#